data_AF-A0A8C3RFS5-F1
#
_entry.id   AF-A0A8C3RFS5-F1
#
_cell.length_a   1.000
_cell.length_b   1.000
_cell.length_c   1.000
_cell.angle_alpha   90.00
_cell.angle_beta   90.00
_cell.angle_gamma   90.00
#
_symmetry.space_group_name_H-M   'P 1'
#
loop_
_entity.id
_entity.type
_entity.pdbx_description
1 polymer ?
#
loop_
_entity_poly.entity_id
_entity_poly.type
_entity_poly.pdbx_seq_one_letter_code
_entity_poly.pdbx_strand_id
1 'polypeptide(L)'
;MLPSLKTAFTLLSILQLVSSRAVNPPSQQMLKEVIRLIQQHLSGVQVPCNDTRVAQVAFTDQKMQDQELLCQADLVLTKVTRCKESYEPLVTNLKRLHDKKNCTLSDENEIYLRHFLPALGNFTQGLYRRGGLPAAQ
;
A
#
# COMPACT_ATOMS: atom_id res chain seq x y z
N MET A 1 -7.41 -61.75 -10.47
CA MET A 1 -8.31 -60.61 -10.19
C MET A 1 -7.65 -59.76 -9.12
N LEU A 2 -7.04 -58.62 -9.47
CA LEU A 2 -6.44 -57.70 -8.49
C LEU A 2 -7.42 -56.55 -8.21
N PRO A 3 -7.94 -56.42 -6.98
CA PRO A 3 -8.60 -55.21 -6.54
C PRO A 3 -7.56 -54.24 -5.95
N SER A 4 -7.91 -52.95 -5.93
CA SER A 4 -7.30 -51.89 -5.11
C SER A 4 -6.13 -51.10 -5.73
N LEU A 5 -6.44 -50.29 -6.75
CA LEU A 5 -5.61 -49.14 -7.19
C LEU A 5 -6.34 -47.79 -7.04
N LYS A 6 -7.56 -47.76 -6.50
CA LYS A 6 -8.42 -46.57 -6.46
C LYS A 6 -8.31 -45.72 -5.18
N THR A 7 -7.74 -46.26 -4.10
CA THR A 7 -7.68 -45.56 -2.80
C THR A 7 -6.40 -44.73 -2.60
N ALA A 8 -5.37 -44.90 -3.43
CA ALA A 8 -4.14 -44.12 -3.32
C ALA A 8 -4.29 -42.68 -3.87
N PHE A 9 -5.15 -42.48 -4.88
CA PHE A 9 -5.31 -41.17 -5.53
C PHE A 9 -6.05 -40.14 -4.67
N THR A 10 -6.97 -40.58 -3.80
CA THR A 10 -7.73 -39.66 -2.93
C THR A 10 -6.88 -39.05 -1.79
N LEU A 11 -5.84 -39.75 -1.34
CA LEU A 11 -4.94 -39.24 -0.28
C LEU A 11 -3.95 -38.18 -0.80
N LEU A 12 -3.52 -38.28 -2.07
CA LEU A 12 -2.64 -37.29 -2.71
C LEU A 12 -3.34 -35.95 -2.97
N SER A 13 -4.63 -35.96 -3.29
CA SER A 13 -5.41 -34.72 -3.52
C SER A 13 -5.57 -33.88 -2.25
N ILE A 14 -5.65 -34.51 -1.07
CA ILE A 14 -5.79 -33.79 0.21
C ILE A 14 -4.47 -33.14 0.62
N LEU A 15 -3.32 -33.76 0.32
CA LEU A 15 -1.99 -33.21 0.61
C LEU A 15 -1.66 -31.95 -0.21
N GLN A 16 -2.15 -31.83 -1.45
CA GLN A 16 -1.96 -30.61 -2.23
C GLN A 16 -2.85 -29.43 -1.76
N LEU A 17 -3.96 -29.70 -1.08
CA LEU A 17 -4.84 -28.64 -0.54
C LEU A 17 -4.26 -27.96 0.71
N VAL A 18 -3.44 -28.64 1.51
CA VAL A 18 -2.87 -28.05 2.73
C VAL A 18 -1.65 -27.17 2.43
N SER A 19 -0.99 -27.37 1.29
CA SER A 19 0.22 -26.64 0.89
C SER A 19 -0.06 -25.32 0.16
N SER A 20 -1.31 -25.05 -0.25
CA SER A 20 -1.66 -23.83 -0.99
C SER A 20 -1.92 -22.62 -0.09
N ARG A 21 -1.21 -22.49 1.03
CA ARG A 21 -1.27 -21.25 1.81
C ARG A 21 -0.57 -20.17 0.97
N ALA A 22 -1.36 -19.40 0.23
CA ALA A 22 -0.88 -18.31 -0.60
C ALA A 22 -0.07 -17.36 0.30
N VAL A 23 1.25 -17.40 0.18
CA VAL A 23 2.13 -16.45 0.84
C VAL A 23 1.95 -15.14 0.08
N ASN A 24 1.28 -14.18 0.71
CA ASN A 24 1.16 -12.85 0.11
C ASN A 24 2.56 -12.32 -0.19
N PRO A 25 2.82 -11.81 -1.41
CA PRO A 25 4.11 -11.22 -1.72
C PRO A 25 4.42 -10.09 -0.73
N PRO A 26 5.71 -9.82 -0.43
CA PRO A 26 6.11 -8.81 0.55
C PRO A 26 5.42 -7.45 0.36
N SER A 27 5.23 -7.04 -0.90
CA SER A 27 4.54 -5.79 -1.26
C SER A 27 3.06 -5.77 -0.84
N GLN A 28 2.34 -6.90 -0.90
CA GLN A 28 0.95 -6.97 -0.43
C GLN A 28 0.84 -6.83 1.08
N GLN A 29 1.78 -7.42 1.84
CA GLN A 29 1.78 -7.29 3.31
C GLN A 29 2.04 -5.84 3.71
N MET A 30 3.00 -5.18 3.04
CA MET A 30 3.28 -3.76 3.28
C MET A 30 2.11 -2.86 2.87
N LEU A 31 1.47 -3.12 1.73
CA LEU A 31 0.26 -2.38 1.32
C LEU A 31 -0.86 -2.53 2.35
N LYS A 32 -1.07 -3.74 2.87
CA LYS A 32 -2.06 -3.99 3.92
C LYS A 32 -1.77 -3.15 5.17
N GLU A 33 -0.50 -3.06 5.57
CA GLU A 33 -0.09 -2.25 6.72
C GLU A 33 -0.27 -0.75 6.47
N VAL A 34 0.10 -0.25 5.28
CA VAL A 34 -0.15 1.15 4.88
C VAL A 34 -1.65 1.48 4.92
N ILE A 35 -2.49 0.63 4.35
CA ILE A 35 -3.95 0.81 4.36
C ILE A 35 -4.47 0.85 5.79
N ARG A 36 -4.01 -0.07 6.65
CA ARG A 36 -4.39 -0.13 8.07
C ARG A 36 -4.01 1.16 8.81
N LEU A 37 -2.78 1.64 8.61
CA LEU A 37 -2.29 2.87 9.23
C LEU A 37 -3.12 4.08 8.77
N ILE A 38 -3.42 4.20 7.48
CA ILE A 38 -4.26 5.28 6.96
C ILE A 38 -5.65 5.22 7.59
N GLN A 39 -6.27 4.04 7.63
CA GLN A 39 -7.59 3.86 8.26
C GLN A 39 -7.60 4.26 9.73
N GLN A 40 -6.54 3.95 10.47
CA GLN A 40 -6.40 4.35 11.88
C GLN A 40 -6.35 5.88 12.05
N HIS A 41 -5.72 6.60 11.13
CA HIS A 41 -5.72 8.07 11.15
C HIS A 41 -7.11 8.64 10.80
N LEU A 42 -7.80 8.02 9.85
CA LEU A 42 -9.11 8.46 9.38
C LEU A 42 -10.25 8.13 10.34
N SER A 43 -10.11 7.11 11.19
CA SER A 43 -11.14 6.72 12.17
C SER A 43 -11.04 7.49 13.50
N GLY A 44 -9.97 8.26 13.71
CA GLY A 44 -9.81 9.10 14.89
C GLY A 44 -10.81 10.26 14.92
N VAL A 45 -11.02 10.83 16.11
CA VAL A 45 -11.85 12.04 16.31
C VAL A 45 -11.37 13.20 15.44
N GLN A 46 -10.05 13.30 15.24
CA GLN A 46 -9.44 14.27 14.34
C GLN A 46 -8.17 13.67 13.72
N VAL A 47 -7.97 13.92 12.42
CA VAL A 47 -6.73 13.60 11.72
C VAL A 47 -5.60 14.49 12.26
N PRO A 48 -4.43 13.94 12.66
CA PRO A 48 -3.28 14.73 13.09
C PRO A 48 -2.89 15.78 12.05
N CYS A 49 -2.72 17.05 12.45
CA CYS A 49 -2.45 18.17 11.53
C CYS A 49 -3.46 18.32 10.37
N ASN A 50 -4.75 18.14 10.67
CA ASN A 50 -5.82 18.15 9.68
C ASN A 50 -5.76 19.32 8.65
N ASP A 51 -5.48 20.53 9.15
CA ASP A 51 -5.46 21.77 8.36
C ASP A 51 -4.09 22.09 7.73
N THR A 52 -3.11 21.20 7.86
CA THR A 52 -1.84 21.35 7.15
C THR A 52 -2.08 21.20 5.66
N ARG A 53 -1.64 22.20 4.89
CA ARG A 53 -1.58 22.14 3.43
C ARG A 53 -0.34 21.33 3.02
N VAL A 54 -0.53 20.45 2.06
CA VAL A 54 0.50 19.61 1.49
C VAL A 54 0.39 19.61 -0.02
N ALA A 55 1.51 19.40 -0.70
CA ALA A 55 1.52 19.27 -2.16
C ALA A 55 0.56 18.16 -2.62
N GLN A 56 -0.19 18.44 -3.67
CA GLN A 56 -1.13 17.49 -4.26
C GLN A 56 -0.39 16.44 -5.08
N VAL A 57 -0.74 15.16 -4.85
CA VAL A 57 -0.29 14.04 -5.67
C VAL A 57 -1.44 13.57 -6.56
N ALA A 58 -1.18 13.46 -7.86
CA ALA A 58 -2.20 13.09 -8.85
C ALA A 58 -2.37 11.56 -8.93
N PHE A 59 -2.89 10.94 -7.87
CA PHE A 59 -3.04 9.48 -7.76
C PHE A 59 -3.91 8.82 -8.86
N THR A 60 -4.68 9.61 -9.62
CA THR A 60 -5.53 9.14 -10.72
C THR A 60 -4.89 9.31 -12.10
N ASP A 61 -3.71 9.94 -12.18
CA ASP A 61 -3.02 10.12 -13.45
C ASP A 61 -2.40 8.80 -13.92
N GLN A 62 -3.03 8.19 -14.93
CA GLN A 62 -2.60 6.93 -15.52
C GLN A 62 -1.24 7.03 -16.24
N LYS A 63 -0.72 8.25 -16.46
CA LYS A 63 0.60 8.45 -17.08
C LYS A 63 1.75 8.30 -16.08
N MET A 64 1.48 8.42 -14.78
CA MET A 64 2.50 8.27 -13.75
C MET A 64 2.60 6.81 -13.28
N GLN A 65 3.83 6.36 -13.05
CA GLN A 65 4.09 5.03 -12.51
C GLN A 65 3.72 4.96 -11.02
N ASP A 66 3.14 3.83 -10.59
CA ASP A 66 2.74 3.62 -9.19
C ASP A 66 3.90 3.88 -8.20
N GLN A 67 5.13 3.52 -8.59
CA GLN A 67 6.36 3.76 -7.85
C GLN A 67 6.67 5.26 -7.64
N GLU A 68 6.41 6.10 -8.65
CA GLU A 68 6.60 7.56 -8.56
C GLU A 68 5.56 8.16 -7.61
N LEU A 69 4.29 7.74 -7.73
CA LEU A 69 3.20 8.21 -6.89
C LEU A 69 3.41 7.85 -5.40
N LEU A 70 3.92 6.64 -5.12
CA LEU A 70 4.28 6.23 -3.76
C LEU A 70 5.44 7.07 -3.20
N CYS A 71 6.48 7.34 -4.01
CA CYS A 71 7.58 8.20 -3.59
C CYS A 71 7.13 9.64 -3.32
N GLN A 72 6.27 10.21 -4.19
CA GLN A 72 5.72 11.54 -3.96
C GLN A 72 4.90 11.59 -2.67
N ALA A 73 4.12 10.54 -2.39
CA ALA A 73 3.37 10.45 -1.15
C ALA A 73 4.26 10.35 0.11
N ASP A 74 5.34 9.57 0.04
CA ASP A 74 6.38 9.51 1.08
C ASP A 74 6.97 10.91 1.34
N LEU A 75 7.37 11.61 0.26
CA LEU A 75 7.95 12.94 0.35
C LEU A 75 6.97 13.97 0.92
N VAL A 76 5.69 13.91 0.53
CA VAL A 76 4.63 14.77 1.08
C VAL A 76 4.51 14.59 2.59
N LEU A 77 4.38 13.35 3.07
CA LEU A 77 4.21 13.08 4.49
C LEU A 77 5.48 13.38 5.31
N THR A 78 6.66 13.14 4.74
CA THR A 78 7.94 13.50 5.35
C THR A 78 8.06 15.01 5.58
N LYS A 79 7.45 15.85 4.73
CA LYS A 79 7.41 17.31 4.90
C LYS A 79 6.45 17.79 5.99
N VAL A 80 5.60 16.92 6.54
CA VAL A 80 4.68 17.26 7.65
C VAL A 80 5.44 17.22 8.99
N THR A 81 6.06 18.33 9.37
CA THR A 81 6.94 18.39 10.55
C THR A 81 6.21 18.45 11.89
N ARG A 82 5.05 19.14 11.96
CA ARG A 82 4.34 19.43 13.23
C ARG A 82 3.81 18.18 13.96
N CYS A 83 3.46 17.13 13.22
CA CYS A 83 2.95 15.86 13.77
C CYS A 83 3.68 14.67 13.12
N LYS A 84 4.98 14.85 12.89
CA LYS A 84 5.85 13.85 12.28
C LYS A 84 5.71 12.47 12.93
N GLU A 85 5.70 12.42 14.26
CA GLU A 85 5.62 11.16 15.02
C GLU A 85 4.34 10.36 14.71
N SER A 86 3.23 11.03 14.42
CA SER A 86 1.99 10.36 14.01
C SER A 86 2.14 9.66 12.66
N TYR A 87 2.87 10.27 11.73
CA TYR A 87 3.02 9.79 10.36
C TYR A 87 4.25 8.92 10.13
N GLU A 88 5.21 8.86 11.06
CA GLU A 88 6.46 8.11 10.91
C GLU A 88 6.27 6.61 10.58
N PRO A 89 5.32 5.88 11.19
CA PRO A 89 5.05 4.50 10.79
C PRO A 89 4.54 4.40 9.35
N LEU A 90 3.71 5.35 8.91
CA LEU A 90 3.16 5.38 7.56
C LEU A 90 4.25 5.70 6.53
N VAL A 91 5.06 6.73 6.79
CA VAL A 91 6.23 7.14 6.00
C VAL A 91 7.20 5.96 5.82
N THR A 92 7.53 5.26 6.92
CA THR A 92 8.45 4.12 6.87
C THR A 92 7.94 2.99 5.98
N ASN A 93 6.63 2.69 6.02
CA ASN A 93 6.06 1.65 5.18
C ASN A 93 5.89 2.07 3.72
N LEU A 94 5.53 3.33 3.45
CA LEU A 94 5.52 3.89 2.08
C LEU A 94 6.90 3.82 1.44
N LYS A 95 7.94 4.22 2.17
CA LYS A 95 9.32 4.17 1.72
C LYS A 95 9.78 2.77 1.32
N ARG A 96 9.27 1.73 1.99
CA ARG A 96 9.58 0.32 1.66
C ARG A 96 8.78 -0.21 0.47
N LEU A 97 7.67 0.45 0.11
CA LEU A 97 6.88 0.09 -1.06
C LEU A 97 7.46 0.63 -2.37
N HIS A 98 8.43 1.54 -2.32
CA HIS A 98 9.07 2.04 -3.53
C HIS A 98 10.59 1.94 -3.50
N ASP A 99 11.17 1.71 -4.69
CA ASP A 99 12.64 1.60 -4.85
C ASP A 99 13.28 2.93 -5.30
N LYS A 100 12.48 4.00 -5.38
CA LYS A 100 12.91 5.33 -5.78
C LYS A 100 13.79 5.99 -4.71
N LYS A 101 14.97 6.48 -5.11
CA LYS A 101 15.83 7.32 -4.27
C LYS A 101 15.35 8.77 -4.19
N ASN A 102 14.87 9.28 -5.33
CA ASN A 102 14.35 10.62 -5.51
C ASN A 102 13.06 10.55 -6.34
N CYS A 103 12.16 11.48 -6.10
CA CYS A 103 10.99 11.76 -6.92
C CYS A 103 10.78 13.26 -7.00
N THR A 104 10.10 13.69 -8.06
CA THR A 104 9.80 15.10 -8.27
C THR A 104 8.43 15.39 -7.69
N LEU A 105 8.34 16.39 -6.82
CA LEU A 105 7.07 16.85 -6.25
C LEU A 105 6.83 18.28 -6.72
N SER A 106 5.73 18.50 -7.45
CA SER A 106 5.26 19.85 -7.79
C SER A 106 4.62 20.49 -6.57
N ASP A 107 4.90 21.77 -6.35
CA ASP A 107 4.30 22.61 -5.30
C ASP A 107 3.25 23.60 -5.86
N GLU A 108 2.89 23.47 -7.14
CA GLU A 108 1.90 24.35 -7.79
C GLU A 108 0.50 24.25 -7.16
N ASN A 109 0.13 23.05 -6.69
CA ASN A 109 -1.16 22.78 -6.09
C ASN A 109 -1.01 22.15 -4.71
N GLU A 110 -1.78 22.64 -3.76
CA GLU A 110 -1.81 22.13 -2.39
C GLU A 110 -3.22 21.78 -1.93
N ILE A 111 -3.34 20.66 -1.22
CA ILE A 111 -4.57 20.19 -0.59
C ILE A 111 -4.38 20.05 0.92
N TYR A 112 -5.47 20.04 1.68
CA TYR A 112 -5.40 19.76 3.11
C TYR A 112 -5.10 18.29 3.38
N LEU A 113 -4.42 18.00 4.48
CA LEU A 113 -4.04 16.65 4.88
C LEU A 113 -5.23 15.70 5.05
N ARG A 114 -6.40 16.20 5.52
CA ARG A 114 -7.67 15.45 5.51
C ARG A 114 -8.10 14.95 4.13
N HIS A 115 -7.72 15.64 3.06
CA HIS A 115 -8.08 15.25 1.69
C HIS A 115 -7.00 14.38 1.07
N PHE A 116 -5.74 14.62 1.45
CA PHE A 116 -4.61 13.81 1.03
C PHE A 116 -4.69 12.36 1.53
N LEU A 117 -4.94 12.13 2.83
CA LEU A 117 -4.93 10.77 3.40
C LEU A 117 -6.00 9.84 2.79
N PRO A 118 -7.26 10.26 2.60
CA PRO A 118 -8.25 9.44 1.90
C PRO A 118 -7.86 9.14 0.44
N ALA A 119 -7.28 10.11 -0.27
CA ALA A 119 -6.82 9.89 -1.64
C ALA A 119 -5.69 8.84 -1.70
N LEU A 120 -4.71 8.94 -0.79
CA LEU A 120 -3.66 7.94 -0.64
C LEU A 120 -4.21 6.56 -0.24
N GLY A 121 -5.21 6.53 0.65
CA GLY A 121 -5.90 5.30 1.04
C GLY A 121 -6.58 4.61 -0.14
N ASN A 122 -7.30 5.37 -0.97
CA ASN A 122 -7.94 4.84 -2.17
C ASN A 122 -6.93 4.30 -3.18
N PHE A 123 -5.82 5.02 -3.40
CA PHE A 123 -4.74 4.60 -4.28
C PHE A 123 -4.09 3.28 -3.82
N THR A 124 -3.68 3.20 -2.55
CA THR A 124 -3.04 2.00 -1.99
C THR A 124 -4.00 0.82 -1.91
N GLN A 125 -5.29 1.06 -1.63
CA GLN A 125 -6.34 0.03 -1.72
C GLN A 125 -6.51 -0.50 -3.15
N GLY A 126 -6.39 0.37 -4.16
CA GLY A 126 -6.36 0.00 -5.57
C GLY A 126 -5.17 -0.91 -5.91
N LEU A 127 -3.97 -0.55 -5.47
CA LEU A 127 -2.77 -1.38 -5.63
C LEU A 127 -2.95 -2.77 -5.00
N TYR A 128 -3.47 -2.81 -3.77
CA TYR A 128 -3.71 -4.06 -3.07
C TYR A 128 -4.67 -4.97 -3.83
N ARG A 129 -5.76 -4.42 -4.39
CA ARG A 129 -6.73 -5.17 -5.20
C ARG A 129 -6.16 -5.69 -6.51
N ARG A 130 -5.18 -5.01 -7.11
CA ARG A 130 -4.48 -5.43 -8.33
C ARG A 130 -3.41 -6.50 -8.09
N GLY A 131 -3.24 -6.97 -6.85
CA GLY A 131 -2.26 -7.99 -6.50
C GLY A 131 -0.94 -7.43 -5.96
N GLY A 132 -0.86 -6.12 -5.73
CA GLY A 132 0.33 -5.44 -5.23
C GLY A 132 0.94 -4.51 -6.28
N LEU A 133 2.20 -4.16 -6.09
CA LEU A 133 2.97 -3.43 -7.10
C LEU A 133 3.32 -4.37 -8.24
N PRO A 134 3.22 -3.93 -9.51
CA PRO A 134 3.72 -4.72 -10.62
C PRO A 134 5.20 -5.01 -10.38
N ALA A 135 5.64 -6.24 -10.66
CA ALA A 135 7.05 -6.58 -10.66
C ALA A 135 7.78 -5.62 -11.62
N ALA A 136 8.89 -5.03 -11.18
CA ALA A 136 9.70 -4.16 -12.02
C ALA A 136 10.04 -4.91 -13.32
N GLN A 137 9.69 -4.32 -14.46
CA GLN A 137 10.12 -4.78 -15.79
C GLN A 137 11.47 -4.13 -16.12
#